data_AF-A0A814LZC3-F1
#
_entry.id   AF-A0A814LZC3-F1
#
_cell.length_a   1.000
_cell.length_b   1.000
_cell.length_c   1.000
_cell.angle_alpha   90.00
_cell.angle_beta   90.00
_cell.angle_gamma   90.00
#
_symmetry.space_group_name_H-M   'P 1'
#
loop_
_entity.id
_entity.type
_entity.pdbx_description
1 polymer ?
#
loop_
_entity_poly.entity_id
_entity_poly.type
_entity_poly.pdbx_seq_one_letter_code
_entity_poly.pdbx_strand_id
1 'polypeptide(L)'
;MSLKTFPIIFFNMGGEMIYILEQRLTAQDVMDQKSVKVINEIVGAMFNTRFLEEIFRTQELYPKKAVKHIFEKVAHTSIMRLNEASMDKLYDLMSMTVKYQIMLCPCASDIVKVTYNHVNTMRKLVRSFTVLDLLDKAFLAFNKFYERLNDAEWLLIRDTTLFFFQDVHIRVSVFLREDLQTQEGKFIMKTNGVVPTGFQPPGEIRTYTRGRLSNTQAFNAGQQHQPADDTRNFQLGLNIFSKSRSLKQTILSEDRTPQATSMVNAASDIEMLNPDPKMLTQLSLLSQLIGSNTNKDASRSGLVKLSLFDDDDDEDDFRPPPPQSHPQQSSSKATSQRPKHEDISIDVSKRDPNSRLSHVLQELDFDERPARRGKNSNDDDNDLCAMMDRLPNPENKRR
;
A
#
# COMPACT_ATOMS: atom_id res chain seq x y z
N MET A 1 -0.61 -6.36 22.38
CA MET A 1 -0.03 -5.94 21.09
C MET A 1 1.25 -6.70 20.82
N SER A 2 1.45 -7.21 19.60
CA SER A 2 2.65 -7.95 19.18
C SER A 2 3.77 -6.98 18.77
N LEU A 3 4.99 -7.24 19.25
CA LEU A 3 6.21 -6.50 18.90
C LEU A 3 6.82 -6.93 17.55
N LYS A 4 6.23 -7.94 16.89
CA LYS A 4 6.72 -8.52 15.63
C LYS A 4 5.86 -8.11 14.44
N THR A 5 5.01 -7.09 14.58
CA THR A 5 3.98 -6.74 13.60
C THR A 5 4.52 -5.84 12.47
N PHE A 6 5.50 -4.99 12.76
CA PHE A 6 5.95 -3.96 11.83
C PHE A 6 6.48 -4.50 10.48
N PRO A 7 7.28 -5.59 10.40
CA PRO A 7 7.70 -6.13 9.11
C PRO A 7 6.53 -6.56 8.21
N ILE A 8 5.43 -7.09 8.78
CA ILE A 8 4.24 -7.45 8.01
C ILE A 8 3.58 -6.21 7.40
N ILE A 9 3.39 -5.16 8.21
CA ILE A 9 2.82 -3.90 7.72
C ILE A 9 3.72 -3.33 6.61
N PHE A 10 5.03 -3.27 6.85
CA PHE A 10 5.98 -2.69 5.91
C PHE A 10 6.03 -3.43 4.58
N PHE A 11 6.17 -4.76 4.59
CA PHE A 11 6.23 -5.55 3.36
C PHE A 11 4.91 -5.53 2.59
N ASN A 12 3.77 -5.63 3.28
CA ASN A 12 2.47 -5.66 2.60
C ASN A 12 2.05 -4.29 2.06
N MET A 13 2.21 -3.21 2.83
CA MET A 13 1.96 -1.86 2.31
C MET A 13 2.91 -1.51 1.17
N GLY A 14 4.18 -1.94 1.28
CA GLY A 14 5.15 -1.83 0.20
C GLY A 14 4.76 -2.59 -1.07
N GLY A 15 4.19 -3.79 -0.92
CA GLY A 15 3.61 -4.57 -2.02
C GLY A 15 2.51 -3.82 -2.74
N GLU A 16 1.54 -3.30 -1.98
CA GLU A 16 0.46 -2.49 -2.51
C GLU A 16 0.96 -1.20 -3.18
N MET A 17 2.00 -0.57 -2.61
CA MET A 17 2.64 0.59 -3.23
C MET A 17 3.13 0.25 -4.64
N ILE A 18 3.86 -0.85 -4.79
CA ILE A 18 4.40 -1.27 -6.08
C ILE A 18 3.28 -1.63 -7.06
N TYR A 19 2.20 -2.28 -6.60
CA TYR A 19 1.03 -2.54 -7.46
C TYR A 19 0.37 -1.28 -8.00
N ILE A 20 0.16 -0.30 -7.14
CA ILE A 20 -0.50 0.96 -7.54
C ILE A 20 0.41 1.74 -8.48
N LEU A 21 1.70 1.83 -8.16
CA LEU A 21 2.66 2.58 -8.97
C LEU A 21 2.90 1.93 -10.33
N GLU A 22 3.07 0.60 -10.40
CA GLU A 22 3.20 -0.14 -11.66
C GLU A 22 2.04 0.21 -12.60
N GLN A 23 0.81 0.12 -12.12
CA GLN A 23 -0.36 0.38 -12.95
C GLN A 23 -0.48 1.81 -13.42
N ARG A 24 -0.13 2.78 -12.57
CA ARG A 24 -0.16 4.20 -12.94
C ARG A 24 0.91 4.51 -13.97
N LEU A 25 2.11 3.95 -13.83
CA LEU A 25 3.17 4.08 -14.82
C LEU A 25 2.78 3.46 -16.17
N THR A 26 2.11 2.29 -16.16
CA THR A 26 1.58 1.67 -17.39
C THR A 26 0.43 2.47 -17.99
N ALA A 27 -0.49 3.01 -17.18
CA ALA A 27 -1.63 3.77 -17.68
C ALA A 27 -1.23 5.11 -18.32
N GLN A 28 -0.15 5.72 -17.84
CA GLN A 28 0.40 6.97 -18.38
C GLN A 28 1.41 6.75 -19.51
N ASP A 29 1.51 5.52 -20.03
CA ASP A 29 2.42 5.13 -21.11
C ASP A 29 3.87 5.59 -20.88
N VAL A 30 4.32 5.53 -19.62
CA VAL A 30 5.69 5.90 -19.28
C VAL A 30 6.62 4.85 -19.87
N MET A 31 7.58 5.30 -20.70
CA MET A 31 8.58 4.43 -21.34
C MET A 31 9.08 3.32 -20.41
N ASP A 32 8.99 2.07 -20.85
CA ASP A 32 9.29 0.87 -20.05
C ASP A 32 10.62 0.97 -19.27
N GLN A 33 11.65 1.55 -19.87
CA GLN A 33 12.94 1.73 -19.22
C GLN A 33 12.88 2.65 -18.00
N LYS A 34 12.09 3.73 -18.06
CA LYS A 34 11.90 4.65 -16.93
C LYS A 34 11.03 4.00 -15.85
N SER A 35 9.97 3.30 -16.22
CA SER A 35 9.09 2.60 -15.29
C SER A 35 9.85 1.52 -14.51
N VAL A 36 10.66 0.72 -15.21
CA VAL A 36 11.56 -0.26 -14.60
C VAL A 36 12.58 0.42 -13.67
N LYS A 37 13.15 1.56 -14.08
CA LYS A 37 14.09 2.30 -13.24
C LYS A 37 13.43 2.77 -11.93
N VAL A 38 12.23 3.34 -12.00
CA VAL A 38 11.46 3.77 -10.81
C VAL A 38 11.21 2.59 -9.87
N ILE A 39 10.73 1.45 -10.39
CA ILE A 39 10.48 0.26 -9.56
C ILE A 39 11.77 -0.25 -8.92
N ASN A 40 12.89 -0.34 -9.67
CA ASN A 40 14.17 -0.78 -9.11
C ASN A 40 14.68 0.17 -8.01
N GLU A 41 14.52 1.50 -8.17
CA GLU A 41 14.92 2.49 -7.17
C GLU A 41 14.10 2.35 -5.88
N ILE A 42 12.77 2.25 -6.00
CA ILE A 42 11.87 2.09 -4.85
C ILE A 42 12.13 0.78 -4.11
N VAL A 43 12.17 -0.36 -4.83
CA VAL A 43 12.42 -1.66 -4.22
C VAL A 43 13.82 -1.72 -3.61
N GLY A 44 14.83 -1.15 -4.28
CA GLY A 44 16.19 -1.05 -3.77
C GLY A 44 16.29 -0.23 -2.48
N ALA A 45 15.55 0.88 -2.37
CA ALA A 45 15.46 1.68 -1.16
C ALA A 45 14.74 0.94 -0.02
N MET A 46 13.61 0.29 -0.32
CA MET A 46 12.82 -0.46 0.67
C MET A 46 13.58 -1.61 1.33
N PHE A 47 14.41 -2.31 0.56
CA PHE A 47 15.10 -3.53 1.01
C PHE A 47 16.60 -3.32 1.18
N ASN A 48 17.03 -2.08 1.43
CA ASN A 48 18.41 -1.82 1.83
C ASN A 48 18.73 -2.56 3.15
N THR A 49 19.90 -3.18 3.22
CA THR A 49 20.33 -3.99 4.37
C THR A 49 20.26 -3.26 5.71
N ARG A 50 20.75 -2.01 5.79
CA ARG A 50 20.76 -1.25 7.07
C ARG A 50 19.35 -0.96 7.56
N PHE A 51 18.50 -0.53 6.63
CA PHE A 51 17.12 -0.26 6.93
C PHE A 51 16.34 -1.53 7.32
N LEU A 52 16.59 -2.65 6.63
CA LEU A 52 15.99 -3.95 6.96
C LEU A 52 16.32 -4.43 8.38
N GLU A 53 17.55 -4.19 8.85
CA GLU A 53 17.93 -4.51 10.22
C GLU A 53 17.03 -3.78 11.23
N GLU A 54 16.66 -2.52 10.96
CA GLU A 54 15.71 -1.76 11.79
C GLU A 54 14.26 -2.22 11.65
N ILE A 55 13.84 -2.65 10.44
CA ILE A 55 12.49 -3.20 10.23
C ILE A 55 12.28 -4.46 11.08
N PHE A 56 13.27 -5.37 11.10
CA PHE A 56 13.18 -6.66 11.80
C PHE A 56 13.49 -6.58 13.30
N ARG A 57 13.66 -5.39 13.89
CA ARG A 57 13.72 -5.26 15.34
C ARG A 57 12.35 -5.49 15.97
N THR A 58 12.31 -6.22 17.07
CA THR A 58 11.10 -6.36 17.89
C THR A 58 10.80 -5.03 18.59
N GLN A 59 9.71 -4.38 18.19
CA GLN A 59 9.38 -3.04 18.66
C GLN A 59 7.86 -2.78 18.63
N GLU A 60 7.44 -1.79 19.42
CA GLU A 60 6.08 -1.27 19.34
C GLU A 60 5.86 -0.60 17.97
N LEU A 61 4.61 -0.60 17.51
CA LEU A 61 4.28 -0.01 16.22
C LEU A 61 4.51 1.51 16.24
N TYR A 62 5.09 2.01 15.15
CA TYR A 62 5.17 3.45 14.92
C TYR A 62 3.78 4.05 14.71
N PRO A 63 3.57 5.32 15.10
CA PRO A 63 2.34 6.04 14.77
C PRO A 63 2.09 6.05 13.26
N LYS A 64 0.81 6.03 12.84
CA LYS A 64 0.41 6.07 11.42
C LYS A 64 1.12 7.17 10.62
N LYS A 65 1.23 8.37 11.19
CA LYS A 65 1.93 9.52 10.57
C LYS A 65 3.41 9.22 10.28
N ALA A 66 4.08 8.51 11.19
CA ALA A 66 5.47 8.11 11.04
C ALA A 66 5.63 7.05 9.94
N VAL A 67 4.74 6.05 9.89
CA VAL A 67 4.74 5.03 8.84
C VAL A 67 4.47 5.66 7.46
N LYS A 68 3.52 6.61 7.39
CA LYS A 68 3.27 7.40 6.18
C LYS A 68 4.53 8.13 5.71
N HIS A 69 5.22 8.81 6.63
CA HIS A 69 6.46 9.52 6.30
C HIS A 69 7.58 8.60 5.81
N ILE A 70 7.68 7.38 6.34
CA ILE A 70 8.60 6.35 5.83
C ILE A 70 8.29 6.04 4.35
N PHE A 71 7.03 5.80 4.00
CA PHE A 71 6.63 5.51 2.62
C PHE A 71 6.76 6.72 1.69
N GLU A 72 6.53 7.94 2.18
CA GLU A 72 6.83 9.18 1.44
C GLU A 72 8.30 9.26 1.05
N LYS A 73 9.21 9.10 2.04
CA LYS A 73 10.65 9.08 1.79
C LYS A 73 11.01 8.02 0.77
N VAL A 74 10.54 6.78 0.95
CA VAL A 74 10.80 5.65 0.04
C VAL A 74 10.34 5.97 -1.39
N ALA A 75 9.13 6.47 -1.59
CA ALA A 75 8.62 6.80 -2.92
C ALA A 75 9.47 7.89 -3.61
N HIS A 76 9.90 8.90 -2.85
CA HIS A 76 10.73 10.02 -3.33
C HIS A 76 12.22 9.71 -3.48
N THR A 77 12.69 8.52 -3.07
CA THR A 77 14.05 8.05 -3.42
C THR A 77 14.21 7.88 -4.92
N SER A 78 13.12 7.50 -5.59
CA SER A 78 13.09 7.37 -7.03
C SER A 78 13.08 8.72 -7.73
N ILE A 79 13.31 8.70 -9.03
CA ILE A 79 13.18 9.87 -9.89
C ILE A 79 11.74 10.42 -9.99
N MET A 80 10.77 9.69 -9.45
CA MET A 80 9.37 10.08 -9.37
C MET A 80 9.17 11.22 -8.36
N ARG A 81 8.32 12.18 -8.72
CA ARG A 81 7.90 13.27 -7.83
C ARG A 81 6.38 13.29 -7.73
N LEU A 82 5.89 12.75 -6.61
CA LEU A 82 4.50 12.78 -6.21
C LEU A 82 4.23 14.04 -5.41
N ASN A 83 3.12 14.73 -5.71
CA ASN A 83 2.64 15.82 -4.87
C ASN A 83 2.00 15.27 -3.57
N GLU A 84 1.78 16.14 -2.59
CA GLU A 84 1.24 15.75 -1.28
C GLU A 84 -0.13 15.05 -1.41
N ALA A 85 -1.05 15.60 -2.19
CA ALA A 85 -2.36 14.97 -2.44
C ALA A 85 -2.26 13.56 -3.05
N SER A 86 -1.31 13.34 -3.97
CA SER A 86 -1.06 12.02 -4.56
C SER A 86 -0.42 11.05 -3.58
N MET A 87 0.48 11.53 -2.72
CA MET A 87 1.07 10.72 -1.65
C MET A 87 0.00 10.28 -0.64
N ASP A 88 -0.92 11.18 -0.28
CA ASP A 88 -2.03 10.92 0.63
C ASP A 88 -2.96 9.85 0.06
N LYS A 89 -3.44 10.06 -1.17
CA LYS A 89 -4.25 9.07 -1.88
C LYS A 89 -3.54 7.72 -2.03
N LEU A 90 -2.22 7.71 -2.32
CA LEU A 90 -1.44 6.48 -2.38
C LEU A 90 -1.41 5.76 -1.03
N TYR A 91 -1.14 6.47 0.06
CA TYR A 91 -1.13 5.90 1.41
C TYR A 91 -2.48 5.34 1.83
N ASP A 92 -3.55 6.03 1.48
CA ASP A 92 -4.92 5.63 1.75
C ASP A 92 -5.29 4.35 1.01
N LEU A 93 -4.97 4.26 -0.29
CA LEU A 93 -5.18 3.06 -1.10
C LEU A 93 -4.39 1.86 -0.55
N MET A 94 -3.10 2.04 -0.26
CA MET A 94 -2.28 0.97 0.34
C MET A 94 -2.88 0.47 1.66
N SER A 95 -3.25 1.40 2.53
CA SER A 95 -3.78 1.09 3.86
C SER A 95 -5.11 0.34 3.78
N MET A 96 -6.04 0.82 2.95
CA MET A 96 -7.34 0.18 2.78
C MET A 96 -7.23 -1.19 2.13
N THR A 97 -6.33 -1.39 1.18
CA THR A 97 -6.13 -2.70 0.55
C THR A 97 -5.51 -3.72 1.50
N VAL A 98 -4.44 -3.36 2.22
CA VAL A 98 -3.85 -4.27 3.22
C VAL A 98 -4.87 -4.58 4.31
N LYS A 99 -5.60 -3.57 4.82
CA LYS A 99 -6.69 -3.78 5.78
C LYS A 99 -7.68 -4.84 5.28
N TYR A 100 -8.16 -4.69 4.05
CA TYR A 100 -9.11 -5.62 3.44
C TYR A 100 -8.55 -7.05 3.36
N GLN A 101 -7.33 -7.22 2.84
CA GLN A 101 -6.71 -8.53 2.67
C GLN A 101 -6.48 -9.25 4.01
N ILE A 102 -6.03 -8.53 5.04
CA ILE A 102 -5.80 -9.10 6.37
C ILE A 102 -7.13 -9.45 7.07
N MET A 103 -8.19 -8.65 6.87
CA MET A 103 -9.52 -8.98 7.37
C MET A 103 -10.05 -10.28 6.77
N LEU A 104 -9.76 -10.56 5.50
CA LEU A 104 -10.21 -11.76 4.80
C LEU A 104 -9.33 -13.00 4.97
N CYS A 105 -8.18 -12.91 5.65
CA CYS A 105 -7.35 -14.08 5.91
C CYS A 105 -8.15 -15.13 6.72
N PRO A 106 -8.33 -16.37 6.22
CA PRO A 106 -9.05 -17.41 6.95
C PRO A 106 -8.33 -17.78 8.25
N CYS A 107 -7.04 -18.12 8.16
CA CYS A 107 -6.16 -18.31 9.32
C CYS A 107 -5.28 -17.08 9.54
N ALA A 108 -4.88 -16.82 10.79
CA ALA A 108 -3.98 -15.70 11.11
C ALA A 108 -2.58 -15.89 10.49
N SER A 109 -2.12 -17.12 10.33
CA SER A 109 -0.86 -17.46 9.66
C SER A 109 -0.90 -17.23 8.15
N ASP A 110 -2.08 -17.14 7.52
CA ASP A 110 -2.21 -16.89 6.08
C ASP A 110 -1.74 -15.48 5.67
N ILE A 111 -1.57 -14.57 6.64
CA ILE A 111 -0.96 -13.25 6.43
C ILE A 111 0.44 -13.39 5.78
N VAL A 112 1.18 -14.45 6.12
CA VAL A 112 2.48 -14.74 5.50
C VAL A 112 2.35 -14.98 4.00
N LYS A 113 1.31 -15.70 3.58
CA LYS A 113 1.07 -16.01 2.17
C LYS A 113 0.73 -14.73 1.38
N VAL A 114 0.03 -13.79 2.01
CA VAL A 114 -0.19 -12.44 1.45
C VAL A 114 1.15 -11.76 1.18
N THR A 115 2.05 -11.75 2.17
CA THR A 115 3.40 -11.20 2.02
C THR A 115 4.20 -11.90 0.92
N TYR A 116 4.08 -13.22 0.80
CA TYR A 116 4.78 -13.99 -0.24
C TYR A 116 4.32 -13.58 -1.64
N ASN A 117 3.02 -13.34 -1.84
CA ASN A 117 2.48 -12.89 -3.11
C ASN A 117 2.97 -11.48 -3.49
N HIS A 118 3.07 -10.58 -2.52
CA HIS A 118 3.68 -9.25 -2.71
C HIS A 118 5.14 -9.36 -3.14
N VAL A 119 5.96 -10.07 -2.38
CA VAL A 119 7.40 -10.24 -2.68
C VAL A 119 7.61 -10.94 -4.01
N ASN A 120 6.83 -11.99 -4.31
CA ASN A 120 6.92 -12.70 -5.58
C ASN A 120 6.57 -11.78 -6.76
N THR A 121 5.65 -10.83 -6.58
CA THR A 121 5.35 -9.90 -7.66
C THR A 121 6.44 -8.85 -7.81
N MET A 122 6.96 -8.29 -6.70
CA MET A 122 8.13 -7.40 -6.76
C MET A 122 9.28 -8.06 -7.51
N ARG A 123 9.56 -9.35 -7.23
CA ARG A 123 10.60 -10.13 -7.92
C ARG A 123 10.37 -10.21 -9.43
N LYS A 124 9.12 -10.25 -9.90
CA LYS A 124 8.78 -10.26 -11.34
C LYS A 124 8.97 -8.90 -12.01
N LEU A 125 8.84 -7.81 -11.25
CA LEU A 125 8.91 -6.44 -11.78
C LEU A 125 10.33 -5.85 -11.77
N VAL A 126 11.14 -6.26 -10.79
CA VAL A 126 12.54 -5.85 -10.67
C VAL A 126 13.38 -6.50 -11.79
N ARG A 127 14.20 -5.69 -12.47
CA ARG A 127 15.13 -6.18 -13.50
C ARG A 127 16.60 -6.08 -13.10
N SER A 128 16.92 -5.34 -12.04
CA SER A 128 18.30 -5.21 -11.55
C SER A 128 18.69 -6.41 -10.69
N PHE A 129 19.78 -7.09 -11.03
CA PHE A 129 20.30 -8.24 -10.27
C PHE A 129 20.65 -7.87 -8.82
N THR A 130 21.20 -6.67 -8.59
CA THR A 130 21.56 -6.21 -7.24
C THR A 130 20.33 -6.02 -6.36
N VAL A 131 19.23 -5.50 -6.92
CA VAL A 131 17.97 -5.29 -6.21
C VAL A 131 17.25 -6.62 -5.98
N LEU A 132 17.34 -7.56 -6.92
CA LEU A 132 16.84 -8.92 -6.73
C LEU A 132 17.55 -9.64 -5.57
N ASP A 133 18.89 -9.54 -5.48
CA ASP A 133 19.66 -10.11 -4.37
C ASP A 133 19.28 -9.48 -3.02
N LEU A 134 19.05 -8.15 -2.97
CA LEU A 134 18.51 -7.49 -1.78
C LEU A 134 17.13 -8.01 -1.38
N LEU A 135 16.22 -8.13 -2.36
CA LEU A 135 14.86 -8.64 -2.14
C LEU A 135 14.89 -10.10 -1.64
N ASP A 136 15.77 -10.94 -2.21
CA ASP A 136 15.91 -12.34 -1.81
C ASP A 136 16.48 -12.47 -0.39
N LYS A 137 17.47 -11.64 -0.03
CA LYS A 137 17.98 -11.54 1.34
C LYS A 137 16.90 -11.06 2.32
N ALA A 138 16.11 -10.07 1.94
CA ALA A 138 14.99 -9.57 2.72
C ALA A 138 13.94 -10.66 2.96
N PHE A 139 13.63 -11.43 1.93
CA PHE A 139 12.68 -12.54 2.00
C PHE A 139 13.20 -13.68 2.89
N LEU A 140 14.49 -14.01 2.80
CA LEU A 140 15.11 -14.99 3.69
C LEU A 140 15.07 -14.52 5.15
N ALA A 141 15.39 -13.26 5.41
CA ALA A 141 15.30 -12.65 6.74
C ALA A 141 13.86 -12.67 7.27
N PHE A 142 12.88 -12.36 6.43
CA PHE A 142 11.46 -12.42 6.76
C PHE A 142 11.05 -13.83 7.22
N ASN A 143 11.39 -14.85 6.42
CA ASN A 143 11.06 -16.24 6.74
C ASN A 143 11.70 -16.68 8.05
N LYS A 144 12.99 -16.35 8.25
CA LYS A 144 13.71 -16.65 9.49
C LYS A 144 13.10 -15.96 10.71
N PHE A 145 12.62 -14.72 10.56
CA PHE A 145 12.02 -13.96 11.66
C PHE A 145 10.69 -14.55 12.12
N TYR A 146 9.93 -15.16 11.22
CA TYR A 146 8.60 -15.72 11.49
C TYR A 146 8.54 -17.25 11.60
N GLU A 147 9.66 -17.95 11.35
CA GLU A 147 9.75 -19.43 11.28
C GLU A 147 9.18 -20.14 12.53
N ARG A 148 9.40 -19.58 13.71
CA ARG A 148 9.07 -20.23 15.00
C ARG A 148 7.83 -19.66 15.69
N LEU A 149 6.97 -18.97 14.95
CA LEU A 149 5.74 -18.44 15.54
C LEU A 149 4.69 -19.53 15.73
N ASN A 150 4.05 -19.53 16.89
CA ASN A 150 2.85 -20.33 17.14
C ASN A 150 1.57 -19.60 16.71
N ASP A 151 0.44 -20.31 16.72
CA ASP A 151 -0.85 -19.77 16.28
C ASP A 151 -1.32 -18.56 17.13
N ALA A 152 -1.02 -18.56 18.42
CA ALA A 152 -1.38 -17.45 19.31
C ALA A 152 -0.59 -16.18 18.99
N GLU A 153 0.69 -16.30 18.65
CA GLU A 153 1.50 -15.17 18.17
C GLU A 153 0.99 -14.65 16.82
N TRP A 154 0.58 -15.54 15.91
CA TRP A 154 -0.05 -15.14 14.65
C TRP A 154 -1.36 -14.38 14.86
N LEU A 155 -2.21 -14.86 15.76
CA LEU A 155 -3.45 -14.17 16.17
C LEU A 155 -3.13 -12.78 16.73
N LEU A 156 -2.13 -12.67 17.61
CA LEU A 156 -1.73 -11.39 18.19
C LEU A 156 -1.18 -10.42 17.13
N ILE A 157 -0.44 -10.93 16.14
CA ILE A 157 0.04 -10.14 14.99
C ILE A 157 -1.13 -9.65 14.14
N ARG A 158 -2.09 -10.53 13.82
CA ARG A 158 -3.30 -10.16 13.07
C ARG A 158 -4.07 -9.06 13.79
N ASP A 159 -4.34 -9.26 15.07
CA ASP A 159 -5.04 -8.28 15.91
C ASP A 159 -4.30 -6.93 15.94
N THR A 160 -2.99 -6.96 16.17
CA THR A 160 -2.16 -5.74 16.21
C THR A 160 -2.13 -5.04 14.84
N THR A 161 -2.13 -5.80 13.74
CA THR A 161 -2.20 -5.26 12.37
C THR A 161 -3.57 -4.61 12.11
N LEU A 162 -4.67 -5.26 12.49
CA LEU A 162 -6.01 -4.71 12.34
C LEU A 162 -6.24 -3.48 13.23
N PHE A 163 -5.68 -3.50 14.44
CA PHE A 163 -5.66 -2.34 15.34
C PHE A 163 -4.91 -1.16 14.72
N PHE A 164 -3.79 -1.41 14.04
CA PHE A 164 -3.09 -0.37 13.29
C PHE A 164 -4.00 0.27 12.23
N PHE A 165 -4.84 -0.49 11.55
CA PHE A 165 -5.81 0.02 10.55
C PHE A 165 -7.20 0.35 11.13
N GLN A 166 -7.33 0.38 12.45
CA GLN A 166 -8.57 0.74 13.13
C GLN A 166 -8.93 2.20 12.80
N ASP A 167 -10.23 2.46 12.68
CA ASP A 167 -10.83 3.75 12.38
C ASP A 167 -10.40 4.41 11.06
N VAL A 168 -9.70 3.68 10.20
CA VAL A 168 -9.42 4.09 8.82
C VAL A 168 -10.63 3.72 7.94
N HIS A 169 -11.40 4.72 7.53
CA HIS A 169 -12.63 4.57 6.74
C HIS A 169 -12.55 5.47 5.51
N ILE A 170 -11.88 4.99 4.47
CA ILE A 170 -11.60 5.77 3.27
C ILE A 170 -12.26 5.10 2.08
N ARG A 171 -13.01 5.88 1.30
CA ARG A 171 -13.72 5.40 0.11
C ARG A 171 -12.70 5.05 -0.97
N VAL A 172 -12.80 3.82 -1.49
CA VAL A 172 -11.92 3.35 -2.56
C VAL A 172 -12.79 2.84 -3.71
N SER A 173 -12.65 3.45 -4.88
CA SER A 173 -13.52 3.20 -6.03
C SER A 173 -13.57 1.73 -6.47
N VAL A 174 -12.44 0.99 -6.42
CA VAL A 174 -12.44 -0.44 -6.77
C VAL A 174 -13.28 -1.28 -5.79
N PHE A 175 -13.30 -0.94 -4.50
CA PHE A 175 -14.13 -1.64 -3.52
C PHE A 175 -15.60 -1.23 -3.58
N LEU A 176 -15.88 0.03 -3.90
CA LEU A 176 -17.25 0.53 -4.08
C LEU A 176 -17.90 -0.10 -5.33
N ARG A 177 -17.21 -0.15 -6.46
CA ARG A 177 -17.73 -0.77 -7.70
C ARG A 177 -18.03 -2.25 -7.55
N GLU A 178 -17.32 -2.93 -6.65
CA GLU A 178 -17.49 -4.36 -6.36
C GLU A 178 -18.40 -4.60 -5.14
N ASP A 179 -19.11 -3.59 -4.64
CA ASP A 179 -20.01 -3.67 -3.46
C ASP A 179 -19.34 -4.30 -2.22
N LEU A 180 -18.01 -4.16 -2.10
CA LEU A 180 -17.24 -4.65 -0.97
C LEU A 180 -17.18 -3.63 0.16
N GLN A 181 -17.51 -2.37 -0.14
CA GLN A 181 -17.44 -1.25 0.76
C GLN A 181 -18.74 -0.44 0.75
N THR A 182 -19.14 0.10 1.89
CA THR A 182 -20.23 1.06 1.99
C THR A 182 -19.78 2.45 1.54
N GLN A 183 -20.72 3.36 1.28
CA GLN A 183 -20.40 4.76 0.97
C GLN A 183 -19.68 5.48 2.13
N GLU A 184 -19.76 4.96 3.36
CA GLU A 184 -19.01 5.46 4.52
C GLU A 184 -17.56 4.94 4.59
N GLY A 185 -17.11 4.13 3.63
CA GLY A 185 -15.76 3.59 3.63
C GLY A 185 -15.56 2.35 4.51
N LYS A 186 -16.64 1.71 4.99
CA LYS A 186 -16.59 0.48 5.81
C LYS A 186 -16.69 -0.77 4.93
N PHE A 187 -15.94 -1.82 5.26
CA PHE A 187 -16.02 -3.09 4.53
C PHE A 187 -17.25 -3.90 4.92
N ILE A 188 -17.89 -4.51 3.92
CA ILE A 188 -19.02 -5.42 4.08
C ILE A 188 -18.45 -6.84 4.17
N MET A 189 -18.46 -7.40 5.39
CA MET A 189 -17.98 -8.76 5.62
C MET A 189 -19.09 -9.76 5.35
N LYS A 190 -18.84 -10.69 4.43
CA LYS A 190 -19.73 -11.82 4.22
C LYS A 190 -19.54 -12.84 5.33
N THR A 191 -20.65 -13.38 5.80
CA THR A 191 -20.67 -14.37 6.86
C THR A 191 -20.70 -15.80 6.32
N ASN A 192 -21.03 -15.98 5.03
CA ASN A 192 -20.98 -17.27 4.34
C ASN A 192 -19.62 -17.48 3.67
N GLY A 193 -19.24 -18.75 3.47
CA GLY A 193 -18.07 -19.07 2.67
C GLY A 193 -17.31 -20.31 3.13
N VAL A 194 -16.14 -20.49 2.54
CA VAL A 194 -15.27 -21.64 2.81
C VAL A 194 -14.60 -21.48 4.17
N VAL A 195 -14.66 -22.51 5.01
CA VAL A 195 -13.92 -22.51 6.29
C VAL A 195 -12.43 -22.73 6.06
N PRO A 196 -11.55 -22.29 6.96
CA PRO A 196 -10.12 -22.51 6.81
C PRO A 196 -9.75 -24.00 6.75
N THR A 197 -8.64 -24.34 6.07
CA THR A 197 -8.12 -25.72 6.00
C THR A 197 -7.94 -26.31 7.39
N GLY A 198 -8.41 -27.54 7.57
CA GLY A 198 -8.34 -28.26 8.84
C GLY A 198 -9.51 -27.98 9.79
N PHE A 199 -10.42 -27.06 9.43
CA PHE A 199 -11.63 -26.79 10.21
C PHE A 199 -12.86 -27.43 9.57
N GLN A 200 -13.80 -27.84 10.42
CA GLN A 200 -15.10 -28.34 10.00
C GLN A 200 -16.09 -27.17 9.92
N PRO A 201 -17.02 -27.18 8.95
CA PRO A 201 -18.11 -26.21 8.91
C PRO A 201 -18.84 -26.13 10.26
N PRO A 202 -19.11 -24.93 10.78
CA PRO A 202 -19.82 -24.77 12.04
C PRO A 202 -21.27 -25.27 11.89
N GLY A 203 -21.86 -25.73 13.00
CA GLY A 203 -23.24 -26.20 13.05
C GLY A 203 -23.40 -27.67 13.47
N GLU A 204 -22.34 -28.47 13.52
CA GLU A 204 -22.43 -29.84 14.03
C GLU A 204 -22.36 -29.89 15.56
N ILE A 205 -23.41 -30.36 16.23
CA ILE A 205 -23.48 -30.59 17.68
C ILE A 205 -23.22 -32.07 17.96
N ARG A 206 -22.09 -32.37 18.62
CA ARG A 206 -21.72 -33.73 19.03
C ARG A 206 -21.91 -33.93 20.53
N THR A 207 -22.77 -34.87 20.90
CA THR A 207 -23.02 -35.25 22.30
C THR A 207 -22.24 -36.52 22.64
N TYR A 208 -21.43 -36.46 23.70
CA TYR A 208 -20.64 -37.60 24.18
C TYR A 208 -21.20 -38.12 25.50
N THR A 209 -21.45 -39.43 25.57
CA THR A 209 -21.89 -40.12 26.79
C THR A 209 -20.80 -41.11 27.19
N ARG A 210 -20.24 -40.96 28.40
CA ARG A 210 -19.12 -41.79 28.91
C ARG A 210 -17.91 -41.85 27.95
N GLY A 211 -17.57 -40.71 27.33
CA GLY A 211 -16.44 -40.59 26.40
C GLY A 211 -16.66 -41.18 25.00
N ARG A 212 -17.85 -41.74 24.72
CA ARG A 212 -18.24 -42.21 23.37
C ARG A 212 -19.23 -41.26 22.74
N LEU A 213 -19.08 -41.03 21.44
CA LEU A 213 -20.03 -40.24 20.66
C LEU A 213 -21.39 -40.94 20.70
N SER A 214 -22.40 -40.25 21.23
CA SER A 214 -23.74 -40.78 21.45
C SER A 214 -24.76 -40.23 20.46
N ASN A 215 -24.59 -38.99 20.01
CA ASN A 215 -25.52 -38.33 19.10
C ASN A 215 -24.79 -37.21 18.33
N THR A 216 -25.15 -37.04 17.07
CA THR A 216 -24.73 -35.92 16.23
C THR A 216 -25.98 -35.25 15.68
N GLN A 217 -26.12 -33.95 15.91
CA GLN A 217 -27.22 -33.13 15.40
C GLN A 217 -26.67 -31.95 14.61
N ALA A 218 -27.39 -31.51 13.59
CA ALA A 218 -27.04 -30.31 12.84
C ALA A 218 -27.86 -29.11 13.33
N PHE A 219 -27.19 -28.01 13.63
CA PHE A 219 -27.75 -26.71 13.92
C PHE A 219 -27.62 -25.83 12.68
N ASN A 220 -28.76 -25.47 12.09
CA ASN A 220 -28.79 -24.57 10.95
C ASN A 220 -28.77 -23.12 11.44
N ALA A 221 -27.60 -22.49 11.40
CA ALA A 221 -27.41 -21.08 11.75
C ALA A 221 -27.88 -20.10 10.66
N GLY A 222 -28.44 -20.60 9.55
CA GLY A 222 -28.80 -19.79 8.38
C GLY A 222 -27.60 -19.37 7.52
N GLN A 223 -26.39 -19.78 7.89
CA GLN A 223 -25.16 -19.51 7.16
C GLN A 223 -24.67 -20.76 6.45
N GLN A 224 -24.20 -20.58 5.21
CA GLN A 224 -23.70 -21.68 4.38
C GLN A 224 -22.18 -21.67 4.40
N HIS A 225 -21.62 -22.73 4.97
CA HIS A 225 -20.18 -22.95 5.04
C HIS A 225 -19.79 -24.23 4.33
N GLN A 226 -18.72 -24.16 3.55
CA GLN A 226 -18.16 -25.30 2.84
C GLN A 226 -16.77 -25.63 3.40
N PRO A 227 -16.37 -26.91 3.48
CA PRO A 227 -15.02 -27.28 3.87
C PRO A 227 -13.99 -26.69 2.90
N ALA A 228 -12.78 -26.45 3.38
CA ALA A 228 -11.67 -25.99 2.55
C ALA A 228 -11.36 -27.00 1.45
N ASP A 229 -11.11 -26.49 0.25
CA ASP A 229 -10.57 -27.26 -0.87
C ASP A 229 -9.10 -26.87 -1.05
N ASP A 230 -8.19 -27.76 -0.66
CA ASP A 230 -6.75 -27.54 -0.67
C ASP A 230 -6.17 -27.33 -2.08
N THR A 231 -6.96 -27.57 -3.14
CA THR A 231 -6.53 -27.34 -4.53
C THR A 231 -6.70 -25.89 -4.99
N ARG A 232 -7.34 -25.02 -4.19
CA ARG A 232 -7.56 -23.61 -4.56
C ARG A 232 -6.31 -22.76 -4.32
N ASN A 233 -5.88 -22.03 -5.34
CA ASN A 233 -4.79 -21.07 -5.24
C ASN A 233 -5.12 -19.96 -4.22
N PHE A 234 -4.19 -19.63 -3.33
CA PHE A 234 -4.33 -18.52 -2.38
C PHE A 234 -4.28 -17.17 -3.11
N GLN A 235 -5.40 -16.45 -3.10
CA GLN A 235 -5.63 -15.30 -3.97
C GLN A 235 -5.43 -13.93 -3.33
N LEU A 236 -5.31 -13.86 -1.99
CA LEU A 236 -5.02 -12.63 -1.26
C LEU A 236 -3.55 -12.21 -1.48
N GLY A 237 -3.25 -10.91 -1.43
CA GLY A 237 -1.90 -10.36 -1.69
C GLY A 237 -1.50 -10.33 -3.17
N LEU A 238 -2.44 -10.58 -4.07
CA LEU A 238 -2.27 -10.42 -5.51
C LEU A 238 -2.90 -9.09 -5.94
N ASN A 239 -2.35 -8.47 -6.98
CA ASN A 239 -2.79 -7.16 -7.47
C ASN A 239 -4.32 -7.08 -7.69
N ILE A 240 -5.00 -6.28 -6.87
CA ILE A 240 -6.46 -6.09 -6.92
C ILE A 240 -6.89 -5.05 -7.96
N PHE A 241 -5.96 -4.23 -8.43
CA PHE A 241 -6.25 -3.11 -9.30
C PHE A 241 -6.14 -3.50 -10.79
N SER A 242 -5.74 -4.75 -11.08
CA SER A 242 -5.58 -5.24 -12.45
C SER A 242 -6.94 -5.30 -13.17
N LYS A 243 -7.02 -4.68 -14.36
CA LYS A 243 -8.27 -4.56 -15.16
C LYS A 243 -8.90 -5.92 -15.51
N SER A 244 -8.13 -7.01 -15.48
CA SER A 244 -8.58 -8.36 -15.84
C SER A 244 -9.19 -9.17 -14.70
N ARG A 245 -9.28 -8.63 -13.48
CA ARG A 245 -9.68 -9.40 -12.30
C ARG A 245 -10.91 -8.79 -11.63
N SER A 246 -12.04 -9.51 -11.66
CA SER A 246 -13.16 -9.18 -10.78
C SER A 246 -12.85 -9.65 -9.36
N LEU A 247 -13.01 -8.75 -8.38
CA LEU A 247 -12.80 -9.06 -6.97
C LEU A 247 -13.89 -9.98 -6.43
N LYS A 248 -15.12 -9.86 -6.96
CA LYS A 248 -16.22 -10.80 -6.69
C LYS A 248 -15.86 -12.22 -7.12
N GLN A 249 -15.37 -12.45 -8.34
CA GLN A 249 -15.05 -13.81 -8.82
C GLN A 249 -13.82 -14.45 -8.17
N THR A 250 -12.88 -13.62 -7.71
CA THR A 250 -11.72 -14.10 -6.97
C THR A 250 -12.19 -14.59 -5.59
N ILE A 251 -12.97 -13.81 -4.86
CA ILE A 251 -13.24 -14.10 -3.45
C ILE A 251 -14.53 -14.94 -3.26
N LEU A 252 -15.38 -15.03 -4.29
CA LEU A 252 -16.68 -15.72 -4.30
C LEU A 252 -16.76 -16.82 -5.37
N SER A 253 -15.84 -17.79 -5.35
CA SER A 253 -16.06 -19.04 -6.08
C SER A 253 -17.22 -19.83 -5.43
N GLU A 254 -18.45 -19.32 -5.58
CA GLU A 254 -19.71 -19.92 -5.14
C GLU A 254 -20.32 -20.84 -6.20
N ASP A 255 -19.89 -20.85 -7.46
CA ASP A 255 -20.46 -21.77 -8.45
C ASP A 255 -19.52 -22.03 -9.61
N ARG A 256 -18.83 -23.19 -9.63
CA ARG A 256 -18.54 -23.98 -10.86
C ARG A 256 -18.29 -25.45 -10.49
N THR A 257 -19.16 -26.32 -10.98
CA THR A 257 -18.90 -27.76 -11.13
C THR A 257 -17.68 -28.00 -12.03
N PRO A 258 -16.85 -29.03 -11.77
CA PRO A 258 -15.65 -29.26 -12.56
C PRO A 258 -16.01 -29.91 -13.91
N GLN A 259 -15.82 -29.17 -15.00
CA GLN A 259 -15.53 -29.79 -16.29
C GLN A 259 -14.08 -29.50 -16.66
N ALA A 260 -13.29 -30.57 -16.68
CA ALA A 260 -11.99 -30.59 -17.30
C ALA A 260 -12.16 -30.44 -18.82
N THR A 261 -11.38 -29.56 -19.45
CA THR A 261 -10.74 -29.84 -20.74
C THR A 261 -9.66 -28.82 -21.10
N SER A 262 -8.47 -29.38 -21.30
CA SER A 262 -7.37 -29.08 -22.23
C SER A 262 -7.36 -27.84 -23.11
N MET A 263 -6.13 -27.36 -23.29
CA MET A 263 -5.63 -26.49 -24.35
C MET A 263 -6.10 -26.92 -25.75
N VAL A 264 -6.62 -25.97 -26.55
CA VAL A 264 -6.47 -25.92 -28.01
C VAL A 264 -6.70 -24.50 -28.53
N ASN A 265 -5.99 -24.18 -29.61
CA ASN A 265 -5.97 -22.91 -30.32
C ASN A 265 -7.28 -22.55 -31.05
N ALA A 266 -7.34 -21.28 -31.42
CA ALA A 266 -7.88 -20.71 -32.66
C ALA A 266 -9.25 -20.02 -32.62
N ALA A 267 -9.18 -18.76 -33.09
CA ALA A 267 -10.05 -18.13 -34.08
C ALA A 267 -11.44 -17.61 -33.64
N SER A 268 -11.53 -16.28 -33.75
CA SER A 268 -12.64 -15.46 -34.31
C SER A 268 -14.07 -15.85 -33.99
N ASP A 269 -14.77 -14.94 -33.30
CA ASP A 269 -16.00 -14.31 -33.80
C ASP A 269 -16.47 -13.21 -32.84
N ILE A 270 -16.19 -11.95 -33.18
CA ILE A 270 -16.98 -10.80 -32.71
C ILE A 270 -17.17 -9.88 -33.92
N GLU A 271 -18.41 -9.77 -34.37
CA GLU A 271 -18.88 -8.79 -35.34
C GLU A 271 -18.50 -7.37 -34.88
N MET A 272 -17.59 -6.73 -35.62
CA MET A 272 -17.25 -5.32 -35.44
C MET A 272 -18.19 -4.45 -36.28
N LEU A 273 -18.97 -3.61 -35.60
CA LEU A 273 -19.46 -2.36 -36.18
C LEU A 273 -18.25 -1.49 -36.54
N ASN A 274 -17.97 -1.37 -37.83
CA ASN A 274 -16.90 -0.52 -38.40
C ASN A 274 -17.22 0.97 -38.17
N PRO A 275 -16.40 1.73 -37.41
CA PRO A 275 -16.47 3.19 -37.42
C PRO A 275 -15.71 3.75 -38.64
N ASP A 276 -16.29 4.79 -39.24
CA ASP A 276 -15.91 5.39 -40.53
C ASP A 276 -14.48 6.00 -40.50
N PRO A 277 -13.57 5.69 -41.47
CA PRO A 277 -12.16 6.12 -41.46
C PRO A 277 -11.91 7.64 -41.51
N LYS A 278 -12.93 8.45 -41.77
CA LYS A 278 -12.85 9.92 -41.73
C LYS A 278 -12.89 10.48 -40.30
N MET A 279 -13.43 9.74 -39.34
CA MET A 279 -13.53 10.19 -37.95
C MET A 279 -12.19 10.04 -37.21
N LEU A 280 -11.46 8.95 -37.49
CA LEU A 280 -10.12 8.70 -36.92
C LEU A 280 -9.08 9.72 -37.40
N THR A 281 -9.17 10.15 -38.66
CA THR A 281 -8.28 11.17 -39.22
C THR A 281 -8.56 12.56 -38.65
N GLN A 282 -9.82 12.90 -38.39
CA GLN A 282 -10.18 14.16 -37.72
C GLN A 282 -9.75 14.18 -36.25
N LEU A 283 -9.88 13.06 -35.52
CA LEU A 283 -9.41 12.95 -34.13
C LEU A 283 -7.89 13.04 -34.01
N SER A 284 -7.15 12.44 -34.94
CA SER A 284 -5.67 12.56 -34.99
C SER A 284 -5.19 13.96 -35.36
N LEU A 285 -5.96 14.70 -36.16
CA LEU A 285 -5.66 16.11 -36.46
C LEU A 285 -5.91 17.01 -35.23
N LEU A 286 -6.96 16.70 -34.45
CA LEU A 286 -7.32 17.41 -33.23
C LEU A 286 -6.28 17.19 -32.12
N SER A 287 -5.73 15.97 -32.00
CA SER A 287 -4.63 15.69 -31.05
C SER A 287 -3.35 16.43 -31.41
N GLN A 288 -3.10 16.66 -32.70
CA GLN A 288 -1.89 17.36 -33.17
C GLN A 288 -2.00 18.88 -33.01
N LEU A 289 -3.21 19.45 -33.10
CA LEU A 289 -3.50 20.87 -32.87
C LEU A 289 -3.49 21.26 -31.37
N ILE A 290 -3.79 20.32 -30.47
CA ILE A 290 -3.69 20.55 -29.01
C ILE A 290 -2.24 20.45 -28.51
N GLY A 291 -1.37 19.70 -29.21
CA GLY A 291 0.03 19.48 -28.83
C GLY A 291 1.06 20.47 -29.37
N SER A 292 0.66 21.47 -30.16
CA SER A 292 1.58 22.41 -30.82
C SER A 292 1.42 23.84 -30.34
N ASN A 293 1.77 24.10 -29.08
CA ASN A 293 2.33 25.38 -28.61
C ASN A 293 2.79 25.29 -27.14
N THR A 294 4.07 24.95 -26.90
CA THR A 294 5.02 25.77 -26.13
C THR A 294 6.42 25.16 -26.24
N ASN A 295 7.34 25.95 -26.81
CA ASN A 295 8.74 25.63 -27.05
C ASN A 295 9.60 25.78 -25.79
N LYS A 296 10.64 24.94 -25.73
CA LYS A 296 12.01 25.21 -25.24
C LYS A 296 12.19 25.67 -23.79
N ASP A 297 12.61 24.72 -22.95
CA ASP A 297 13.85 24.88 -22.17
C ASP A 297 14.48 23.50 -21.87
N ALA A 298 15.49 23.17 -22.68
CA ALA A 298 16.33 22.01 -22.51
C ALA A 298 17.49 22.37 -21.56
N SER A 299 17.30 22.19 -20.25
CA SER A 299 18.39 21.94 -19.27
C SER A 299 17.88 21.71 -17.85
N ARG A 300 17.16 20.60 -17.61
CA ARG A 300 17.04 19.85 -16.33
C ARG A 300 16.27 18.52 -16.48
N SER A 301 16.45 17.84 -17.61
CA SER A 301 15.65 16.66 -18.00
C SER A 301 16.11 15.38 -17.29
N GLY A 302 15.53 15.12 -16.12
CA GLY A 302 15.59 13.81 -15.46
C GLY A 302 14.30 13.46 -14.73
N LEU A 303 13.64 14.44 -14.12
CA LEU A 303 12.54 14.21 -13.19
C LEU A 303 11.25 13.77 -13.89
N VAL A 304 10.61 12.73 -13.36
CA VAL A 304 9.26 12.30 -13.78
C VAL A 304 8.27 12.87 -12.77
N LYS A 305 7.53 13.90 -13.16
CA LYS A 305 6.40 14.41 -12.37
C LYS A 305 5.21 13.50 -12.66
N LEU A 306 4.74 12.80 -11.64
CA LEU A 306 3.63 11.86 -11.76
C LEU A 306 2.45 12.45 -11.00
N SER A 307 1.39 12.86 -11.71
CA SER A 307 0.08 13.05 -11.10
C SER A 307 -0.55 11.67 -11.02
N LEU A 308 -0.59 11.05 -9.83
CA LEU A 308 -1.13 9.69 -9.71
C LEU A 308 -2.64 9.62 -9.95
N PHE A 309 -3.30 10.76 -9.80
CA PHE A 309 -4.73 10.94 -9.92
C PHE A 309 -4.88 12.24 -10.68
N ASP A 310 -5.30 12.16 -11.93
CA ASP A 310 -5.89 13.34 -12.56
C ASP A 310 -7.15 13.66 -11.77
N ASP A 311 -7.46 14.95 -11.63
CA ASP A 311 -8.73 15.42 -11.10
C ASP A 311 -9.81 15.04 -12.12
N ASP A 312 -10.06 13.74 -12.27
CA ASP A 312 -11.17 13.23 -13.05
C ASP A 312 -12.43 13.66 -12.29
N ASP A 313 -13.13 14.62 -12.90
CA ASP A 313 -14.49 15.09 -12.66
C ASP A 313 -15.56 13.97 -12.59
N ASP A 314 -15.17 12.70 -12.45
CA ASP A 314 -16.05 11.57 -12.14
C ASP A 314 -16.49 11.55 -10.66
N GLU A 315 -16.01 12.49 -9.83
CA GLU A 315 -16.36 12.58 -8.40
C GLU A 315 -17.63 13.39 -8.08
N ASP A 316 -18.31 14.03 -9.05
CA ASP A 316 -19.48 14.90 -8.78
C ASP A 316 -20.84 14.46 -9.35
N ASP A 317 -20.94 13.35 -10.07
CA ASP A 317 -22.18 13.01 -10.80
C ASP A 317 -23.20 12.13 -10.04
N PHE A 318 -23.01 11.92 -8.73
CA PHE A 318 -24.02 11.26 -7.88
C PHE A 318 -24.64 12.23 -6.88
N ARG A 319 -25.54 13.09 -7.35
CA ARG A 319 -26.46 13.84 -6.48
C ARG A 319 -27.53 12.91 -5.90
N PRO A 320 -27.60 12.72 -4.56
CA PRO A 320 -28.71 12.00 -3.96
C PRO A 320 -30.03 12.77 -4.18
N PRO A 321 -31.17 12.08 -4.41
CA PRO A 321 -32.47 12.74 -4.46
C PRO A 321 -32.81 13.33 -3.09
N PRO A 322 -33.48 14.51 -3.03
CA PRO A 322 -33.77 15.18 -1.77
C PRO A 322 -34.72 14.34 -0.90
N PRO A 323 -34.52 14.30 0.42
CA PRO A 323 -35.37 13.53 1.32
C PRO A 323 -36.78 14.12 1.38
N GLN A 324 -37.76 13.23 1.22
CA GLN A 324 -39.18 13.53 1.41
C GLN A 324 -39.46 13.87 2.88
N SER A 325 -40.22 14.94 3.07
CA SER A 325 -40.63 15.50 4.34
C SER A 325 -41.86 14.78 4.89
N HIS A 326 -41.86 14.46 6.19
CA HIS A 326 -43.05 14.29 7.06
C HIS A 326 -42.62 14.09 8.54
N PRO A 327 -43.46 14.42 9.54
CA PRO A 327 -43.42 15.71 10.19
C PRO A 327 -43.00 15.67 11.68
N GLN A 328 -42.68 16.86 12.17
CA GLN A 328 -42.36 17.22 13.55
C GLN A 328 -43.38 16.71 14.58
N GLN A 329 -42.88 16.14 15.68
CA GLN A 329 -43.50 16.26 16.99
C GLN A 329 -42.46 16.65 18.05
N SER A 330 -42.97 17.48 18.95
CA SER A 330 -42.31 18.37 19.89
C SER A 330 -42.07 17.77 21.28
N SER A 331 -41.24 18.49 22.05
CA SER A 331 -41.04 18.46 23.51
C SER A 331 -40.07 17.37 24.01
N SER A 332 -39.18 17.60 24.98
CA SER A 332 -39.08 18.64 26.01
C SER A 332 -37.63 18.81 26.49
N LYS A 333 -37.26 20.04 26.87
CA LYS A 333 -36.02 20.40 27.55
C LYS A 333 -35.94 19.72 28.92
N ALA A 334 -34.84 19.04 29.21
CA ALA A 334 -34.42 18.67 30.56
C ALA A 334 -32.94 18.99 30.75
N THR A 335 -32.70 20.01 31.58
CA THR A 335 -31.40 20.39 32.12
C THR A 335 -30.94 19.30 33.08
N SER A 336 -29.76 18.71 32.85
CA SER A 336 -29.09 17.92 33.89
C SER A 336 -27.58 18.04 33.76
N GLN A 337 -27.01 18.74 34.74
CA GLN A 337 -25.59 18.85 34.99
C GLN A 337 -25.04 17.51 35.46
N ARG A 338 -23.91 17.07 34.91
CA ARG A 338 -23.05 16.02 35.47
C ARG A 338 -21.57 16.38 35.31
N PRO A 339 -20.70 15.84 36.18
CA PRO A 339 -19.57 16.57 36.73
C PRO A 339 -18.30 16.45 35.88
N LYS A 340 -17.39 17.40 36.10
CA LYS A 340 -16.01 17.43 35.59
C LYS A 340 -15.30 16.13 35.98
N HIS A 341 -14.90 15.33 35.00
CA HIS A 341 -13.90 14.29 35.19
C HIS A 341 -12.52 14.96 35.21
N GLU A 342 -11.74 14.66 36.25
CA GLU A 342 -10.32 14.99 36.32
C GLU A 342 -9.58 14.27 35.19
N ASP A 343 -8.90 15.05 34.35
CA ASP A 343 -7.95 14.56 33.38
C ASP A 343 -6.80 13.88 34.13
N ILE A 344 -6.79 12.54 34.15
CA ILE A 344 -5.60 11.79 34.51
C ILE A 344 -4.63 11.93 33.34
N SER A 345 -3.75 12.92 33.43
CA SER A 345 -2.59 13.07 32.55
C SER A 345 -1.64 11.89 32.78
N ILE A 346 -1.78 10.84 31.98
CA ILE A 346 -0.78 9.78 31.90
C ILE A 346 0.38 10.37 31.10
N ASP A 347 1.44 10.76 31.81
CA ASP A 347 2.69 11.24 31.26
C ASP A 347 3.42 10.09 30.53
N VAL A 348 3.23 10.01 29.21
CA VAL A 348 3.94 9.10 28.30
C VAL A 348 5.20 9.78 27.75
N SER A 349 5.95 10.52 28.58
CA SER A 349 7.21 11.16 28.16
C SER A 349 8.46 10.39 28.56
N LYS A 350 8.35 9.14 29.06
CA LYS A 350 9.49 8.33 29.52
C LYS A 350 9.89 7.15 28.62
N ARG A 351 9.34 7.08 27.41
CA ARG A 351 9.93 6.29 26.33
C ARG A 351 10.09 7.24 25.17
N ASP A 352 11.25 7.23 24.52
CA ASP A 352 11.62 8.15 23.45
C ASP A 352 11.36 7.48 22.08
N PRO A 353 10.12 7.47 21.55
CA PRO A 353 9.85 6.90 20.22
C PRO A 353 10.42 7.77 19.10
N ASN A 354 10.66 9.07 19.37
CA ASN A 354 11.13 10.02 18.36
C ASN A 354 12.60 9.80 17.96
N SER A 355 13.48 9.42 18.90
CA SER A 355 14.89 9.17 18.59
C SER A 355 15.11 7.94 17.68
N ARG A 356 14.24 6.93 17.82
CA ARG A 356 14.27 5.73 16.98
C ARG A 356 13.73 5.99 15.60
N LEU A 357 12.61 6.70 15.50
CA LEU A 357 12.08 7.12 14.21
C LEU A 357 13.13 7.95 13.44
N SER A 358 13.81 8.88 14.10
CA SER A 358 14.87 9.66 13.46
C SER A 358 16.02 8.78 12.96
N HIS A 359 16.39 7.73 13.72
CA HIS A 359 17.41 6.78 13.27
C HIS A 359 16.94 6.00 12.03
N VAL A 360 15.70 5.48 12.05
CA VAL A 360 15.09 4.78 10.90
C VAL A 360 15.02 5.66 9.65
N LEU A 361 14.66 6.94 9.83
CA LEU A 361 14.58 7.91 8.74
C LEU A 361 15.96 8.36 8.23
N GLN A 362 16.98 8.33 9.10
CA GLN A 362 18.37 8.61 8.74
C GLN A 362 18.97 7.46 7.93
N GLU A 363 18.64 6.21 8.26
CA GLU A 363 19.05 5.05 7.45
C GLU A 363 18.38 5.02 6.07
N LEU A 364 17.27 5.74 5.90
CA LEU A 364 16.62 5.99 4.61
C LEU A 364 17.15 7.25 3.88
N ASP A 365 17.96 8.08 4.52
CA ASP A 365 18.55 9.24 3.84
C ASP A 365 19.79 8.78 3.07
N PHE A 366 19.61 8.49 1.78
CA PHE A 366 20.63 7.97 0.85
C PHE A 366 21.75 8.97 0.49
N ASP A 367 21.96 10.04 1.28
CA ASP A 367 22.99 11.05 1.05
C ASP A 367 24.37 10.58 1.55
N GLU A 368 24.85 9.46 1.02
CA GLU A 368 26.29 9.23 0.86
C GLU A 368 26.62 9.28 -0.65
N ARG A 369 26.58 10.49 -1.21
CA ARG A 369 27.41 10.76 -2.39
C ARG A 369 28.85 10.45 -1.97
N PRO A 370 29.62 9.65 -2.74
CA PRO A 370 30.97 9.30 -2.32
C PRO A 370 31.76 10.57 -2.08
N ALA A 371 32.18 10.77 -0.84
CA ALA A 371 33.07 11.84 -0.45
C ALA A 371 34.23 11.84 -1.43
N ARG A 372 34.32 12.90 -2.24
CA ARG A 372 35.53 13.19 -3.00
C ARG A 372 36.65 13.19 -1.98
N ARG A 373 37.54 12.18 -2.07
CA ARG A 373 38.75 12.05 -1.27
C ARG A 373 39.38 13.43 -1.10
N GLY A 374 39.28 13.95 0.13
CA GLY A 374 39.97 15.17 0.54
C GLY A 374 41.46 14.95 0.38
N LYS A 375 42.08 15.83 -0.40
CA LYS A 375 43.52 16.04 -0.42
C LYS A 375 43.77 17.30 0.40
N ASN A 376 44.48 17.11 1.50
CA ASN A 376 45.22 18.05 2.32
C ASN A 376 44.52 19.30 2.88
N SER A 377 44.52 19.31 4.22
CA SER A 377 44.47 20.44 5.12
C SER A 377 45.50 21.52 4.77
N ASN A 378 45.04 22.77 4.87
CA ASN A 378 45.72 24.06 5.03
C ASN A 378 45.39 24.98 3.86
N ASP A 379 44.44 25.90 4.07
CA ASP A 379 44.73 27.33 4.03
C ASP A 379 43.46 28.13 4.33
N ASP A 380 43.66 29.21 5.09
CA ASP A 380 42.65 30.08 5.67
C ASP A 380 41.84 30.83 4.59
N ASP A 381 40.53 30.58 4.53
CA ASP A 381 39.58 31.44 3.83
C ASP A 381 39.35 32.72 4.65
N ASN A 382 40.35 33.60 4.61
CA ASN A 382 40.18 35.02 4.91
C ASN A 382 39.38 35.67 3.77
N ASP A 383 38.07 35.71 3.97
CA ASP A 383 37.17 36.83 3.72
C ASP A 383 37.48 37.72 2.50
N LEU A 384 36.99 37.29 1.33
CA LEU A 384 37.01 38.04 0.07
C LEU A 384 36.29 39.40 0.13
N CYS A 385 35.52 39.68 1.19
CA CYS A 385 34.91 41.00 1.42
C CYS A 385 35.87 42.00 2.07
N ALA A 386 36.96 41.55 2.71
CA ALA A 386 37.93 42.41 3.39
C ALA A 386 39.03 42.96 2.45
N MET A 387 39.13 42.47 1.22
CA MET A 387 40.17 42.86 0.25
C MET A 387 39.79 44.03 -0.67
N MET A 388 38.55 44.53 -0.64
CA MET A 388 38.14 45.67 -1.48
C MET A 388 38.33 47.05 -0.82
N ASP A 389 38.62 47.12 0.49
CA ASP A 389 38.70 48.37 1.26
C ASP A 389 40.13 48.87 1.55
N ARG A 390 41.15 48.35 0.86
CA ARG A 390 42.54 48.83 1.01
C ARG A 390 43.22 49.12 -0.32
N LEU A 391 42.85 50.24 -0.93
CA LEU A 391 43.71 50.94 -1.87
C LEU A 391 44.39 52.12 -1.18
N PRO A 392 45.72 52.12 -1.01
CA PRO A 392 46.50 53.34 -0.91
C PRO A 392 47.20 53.64 -2.24
N ASN A 393 47.03 54.90 -2.62
CA ASN A 393 47.66 55.68 -3.68
C ASN A 393 49.14 55.35 -3.98
N PRO A 394 49.63 55.44 -5.24
CA PRO A 394 51.01 55.16 -5.58
C PRO A 394 51.87 56.44 -5.48
N GLU A 395 52.65 56.61 -4.41
CA GLU A 395 53.78 57.53 -4.42
C GLU A 395 55.00 57.02 -3.62
N ASN A 396 56.16 57.08 -4.29
CA ASN A 396 57.55 57.08 -3.81
C ASN A 396 58.13 55.80 -3.17
N LYS A 397 59.02 55.07 -3.86
CA LYS A 397 60.47 55.32 -4.14
C LYS A 397 61.40 55.19 -2.94
N ARG A 398 62.39 54.29 -3.12
CA ARG A 398 63.74 54.24 -2.53
C ARG A 398 63.77 53.79 -1.06
N ARG A 399 64.52 52.77 -0.67
CA ARG A 399 65.89 52.38 -1.02
C ARG A 399 66.10 50.91 -0.72
#